data_AF-A0AAW6WAZ1-F1
#
_entry.id   AF-A0AAW6WAZ1-F1
#
_cell.length_a   1.000
_cell.length_b   1.000
_cell.length_c   1.000
_cell.angle_alpha   90.00
_cell.angle_beta   90.00
_cell.angle_gamma   90.00
#
_symmetry.space_group_name_H-M   'P 1'
#
loop_
_entity.id
_entity.type
_entity.pdbx_description
1 polymer ?
#
loop_
_entity_poly.entity_id
_entity_poly.type
_entity_poly.pdbx_seq_one_letter_code
_entity_poly.pdbx_strand_id
1 'polypeptide(L)'
;MKKMIVLFSFLLAATGYASTYRDGIYRGYYISGQETQIEVQFTLKNDVMTEAKYRTLRYKDHDWLKEEEYVAKNKGYMGALNYMVGKKVNQAVLDKLYTPEGIETAGATVRGGKLRHAVQLALMAGPIKLTK
;
A
#
# COMPACT_ATOMS: atom_id res chain seq x y z
N MET A 1 61.08 7.59 -15.99
CA MET A 1 60.49 6.24 -16.08
C MET A 1 58.99 6.34 -15.91
N LYS A 2 58.25 5.48 -16.60
CA LYS A 2 56.89 5.70 -17.14
C LYS A 2 55.80 5.82 -16.07
N LYS A 3 54.89 6.76 -16.31
CA LYS A 3 53.58 6.89 -15.67
C LYS A 3 52.78 5.61 -15.90
N MET A 4 52.48 4.83 -14.86
CA MET A 4 51.53 3.73 -14.95
C MET A 4 50.18 4.17 -14.38
N ILE A 5 49.28 4.40 -15.32
CA ILE A 5 47.84 4.51 -15.13
C ILE A 5 47.34 3.17 -14.59
N VAL A 6 46.67 3.19 -13.43
CA VAL A 6 45.74 2.12 -13.04
C VAL A 6 44.37 2.75 -12.99
N LEU A 7 43.67 2.66 -14.12
CA LEU A 7 42.27 2.97 -14.26
C LEU A 7 41.51 1.79 -13.64
N PHE A 8 41.22 1.86 -12.34
CA PHE A 8 40.37 0.87 -11.68
C PHE A 8 38.93 1.18 -12.10
N SER A 9 38.48 0.49 -13.13
CA SER A 9 37.13 0.59 -13.67
C SER A 9 36.10 0.41 -12.56
N PHE A 10 35.46 1.51 -12.17
CA PHE A 10 34.22 1.51 -11.40
C PHE A 10 33.13 0.93 -12.31
N LEU A 11 33.05 -0.40 -12.38
CA LEU A 11 31.84 -1.09 -12.81
C LEU A 11 30.83 -0.90 -11.68
N LEU A 12 30.16 0.24 -11.73
CA LEU A 12 28.97 0.52 -10.95
C LEU A 12 27.92 -0.50 -11.42
N ALA A 13 27.88 -1.65 -10.76
CA ALA A 13 26.80 -2.59 -10.94
C ALA A 13 25.52 -1.87 -10.52
N ALA A 14 24.80 -1.31 -11.49
CA ALA A 14 23.40 -0.98 -11.33
C ALA A 14 22.65 -2.31 -11.22
N THR A 15 22.78 -2.96 -10.07
CA THR A 15 21.88 -4.05 -9.69
C THR A 15 20.52 -3.38 -9.48
N GLY A 16 19.76 -3.25 -10.56
CA GLY A 16 18.33 -3.08 -10.46
C GLY A 16 17.83 -4.30 -9.70
N TYR A 17 17.58 -4.14 -8.40
CA TYR A 17 16.97 -5.20 -7.60
C TYR A 17 15.69 -5.61 -8.33
N ALA A 18 15.59 -6.89 -8.67
CA ALA A 18 14.36 -7.46 -9.20
C ALA A 18 13.22 -7.09 -8.24
N SER A 19 12.03 -6.82 -8.79
CA SER A 19 10.88 -6.47 -7.96
C SER A 19 10.61 -7.56 -6.93
N THR A 20 10.28 -7.15 -5.71
CA THR A 20 9.93 -8.06 -4.62
C THR A 20 8.61 -8.76 -4.90
N TYR A 21 7.67 -8.01 -5.48
CA TYR A 21 6.34 -8.46 -5.83
C TYR A 21 6.18 -8.50 -7.36
N ARG A 22 5.30 -9.38 -7.83
CA ARG A 22 4.97 -9.47 -9.25
C ARG A 22 4.12 -8.27 -9.66
N ASP A 23 4.30 -7.79 -10.87
CA ASP A 23 3.42 -6.77 -11.43
C ASP A 23 2.00 -7.33 -11.59
N GLY A 24 1.01 -6.59 -11.12
CA GLY A 24 -0.36 -7.05 -11.16
C GLY A 24 -1.32 -6.29 -10.25
N ILE A 25 -2.58 -6.71 -10.32
CA ILE A 25 -3.66 -6.24 -9.46
C ILE A 25 -3.73 -7.16 -8.25
N TYR A 26 -3.70 -6.56 -7.07
CA TYR A 26 -3.75 -7.21 -5.77
C TYR A 26 -5.08 -6.89 -5.10
N ARG A 27 -5.55 -7.80 -4.24
CA ARG A 27 -6.73 -7.59 -3.40
C ARG A 27 -6.51 -8.22 -2.04
N GLY A 28 -6.88 -7.50 -1.00
CA GLY A 28 -6.83 -8.01 0.36
C GLY A 28 -7.88 -7.34 1.22
N TYR A 29 -8.07 -7.90 2.40
CA TYR A 29 -9.18 -7.55 3.26
C TYR A 29 -8.80 -7.66 4.74
N TYR A 30 -9.59 -7.03 5.59
CA TYR A 30 -9.60 -7.21 7.02
C TYR A 30 -11.03 -7.52 7.47
N ILE A 31 -11.20 -8.67 8.11
CA ILE A 31 -12.47 -9.14 8.66
C ILE A 31 -12.37 -9.08 10.18
N SER A 32 -13.44 -8.61 10.83
CA SER A 32 -13.58 -8.67 12.28
C SER A 32 -15.00 -9.06 12.63
N GLY A 33 -15.15 -10.09 13.46
CA GLY A 33 -16.44 -10.75 13.63
C GLY A 33 -16.89 -11.41 12.32
N GLN A 34 -18.10 -11.09 11.87
CA GLN A 34 -18.68 -11.60 10.61
C GLN A 34 -18.73 -10.54 9.50
N GLU A 35 -18.01 -9.42 9.67
CA GLU A 35 -18.03 -8.30 8.73
C GLU A 35 -16.65 -8.06 8.10
N THR A 36 -16.63 -7.95 6.77
CA THR A 36 -15.50 -7.35 6.05
C THR A 36 -15.50 -5.86 6.32
N GLN A 37 -14.55 -5.41 7.15
CA GLN A 37 -14.45 -4.01 7.53
C GLN A 37 -13.63 -3.20 6.52
N ILE A 38 -12.60 -3.80 5.96
CA ILE A 38 -11.79 -3.20 4.90
C ILE A 38 -11.61 -4.22 3.79
N GLU A 39 -11.81 -3.80 2.55
CA GLU A 39 -11.33 -4.49 1.36
C GLU A 39 -10.63 -3.45 0.49
N VAL A 40 -9.42 -3.76 0.05
CA VAL A 40 -8.63 -2.89 -0.84
C VAL A 40 -8.28 -3.62 -2.12
N GLN A 41 -8.16 -2.85 -3.19
CA GLN A 41 -7.57 -3.29 -4.44
C GLN A 41 -6.52 -2.27 -4.88
N PHE A 42 -5.36 -2.74 -5.29
CA PHE A 42 -4.29 -1.89 -5.78
C PHE A 42 -3.50 -2.58 -6.90
N THR A 43 -2.81 -1.79 -7.70
CA THR A 43 -1.98 -2.28 -8.81
C THR A 43 -0.51 -2.01 -8.47
N LEU A 44 0.35 -3.01 -8.65
CA LEU A 44 1.79 -2.88 -8.54
C LEU A 44 2.46 -2.91 -9.92
N LYS A 45 3.44 -2.02 -10.09
CA LYS A 45 4.41 -2.05 -11.18
C LYS A 45 5.81 -1.76 -10.63
N ASN A 46 6.75 -2.70 -10.75
CA ASN A 46 8.09 -2.61 -10.16
C ASN A 46 8.06 -2.26 -8.66
N ASP A 47 7.21 -2.98 -7.90
CA ASP A 47 6.86 -2.73 -6.50
C ASP A 47 6.17 -1.39 -6.19
N VAL A 48 5.97 -0.52 -7.18
CA VAL A 48 5.30 0.77 -7.00
C VAL A 48 3.79 0.59 -7.09
N MET A 49 3.06 1.08 -6.08
CA MET A 49 1.60 1.12 -6.12
C MET A 49 1.15 2.22 -7.09
N THR A 50 0.66 1.86 -8.26
CA THR A 50 0.26 2.84 -9.29
C THR A 50 -1.18 3.33 -9.11
N GLU A 51 -2.04 2.46 -8.58
CA GLU A 51 -3.45 2.72 -8.35
C GLU A 51 -3.91 2.02 -7.09
N ALA A 52 -4.86 2.60 -6.36
CA ALA A 52 -5.46 1.97 -5.19
C ALA A 52 -6.89 2.47 -4.95
N LYS A 53 -7.74 1.59 -4.42
CA LYS A 53 -9.08 1.93 -3.95
C LYS A 53 -9.55 1.03 -2.83
N TYR A 54 -10.41 1.58 -1.97
CA TYR A 54 -11.27 0.76 -1.12
C TYR A 54 -12.37 0.15 -1.98
N ARG A 55 -12.64 -1.12 -1.77
CA ARG A 55 -13.82 -1.84 -2.27
C ARG A 55 -14.89 -1.96 -1.19
N THR A 56 -14.45 -2.04 0.07
CA THR A 56 -15.28 -2.04 1.26
C THR A 56 -14.61 -1.17 2.32
N LEU A 57 -15.39 -0.31 2.99
CA LEU A 57 -14.98 0.45 4.17
C LEU A 57 -16.18 0.55 5.13
N ARG A 58 -16.34 -0.48 5.98
CA ARG A 58 -17.38 -0.56 7.01
C ARG A 58 -16.81 -0.14 8.36
N TYR A 59 -17.54 0.74 9.06
CA TYR A 59 -17.18 1.11 10.42
C TYR A 59 -18.41 1.63 11.19
N LYS A 60 -18.61 1.09 12.40
CA LYS A 60 -19.78 1.34 13.26
C LYS A 60 -21.10 1.11 12.51
N ASP A 61 -21.20 -0.01 11.80
CA ASP A 61 -22.38 -0.42 11.02
C ASP A 61 -22.74 0.49 9.83
N HIS A 62 -21.84 1.41 9.45
CA HIS A 62 -22.01 2.29 8.30
C HIS A 62 -21.04 1.96 7.16
N ASP A 63 -21.51 2.11 5.92
CA ASP A 63 -20.70 2.04 4.71
C ASP A 63 -20.16 3.44 4.32
N TRP A 64 -18.88 3.67 4.64
CA TRP A 64 -18.21 4.96 4.45
C TRP A 64 -17.87 5.26 2.98
N LEU A 65 -18.23 4.38 2.05
CA LEU A 65 -18.10 4.60 0.60
C LEU A 65 -19.43 4.96 -0.07
N LYS A 66 -20.57 4.77 0.62
CA LYS A 66 -21.91 4.88 0.00
C LYS A 66 -22.85 5.82 0.72
N GLU A 67 -22.77 5.91 2.04
CA GLU A 67 -23.66 6.76 2.83
C GLU A 67 -23.13 8.21 2.85
N GLU A 68 -23.91 9.17 2.36
CA GLU A 68 -23.48 10.55 2.09
C GLU A 68 -22.80 11.22 3.31
N GLU A 69 -23.39 11.07 4.50
CA GLU A 69 -22.84 11.61 5.74
C GLU A 69 -21.41 11.12 6.01
N TYR A 70 -21.16 9.84 5.77
CA TYR A 70 -19.88 9.21 6.04
C TYR A 70 -18.88 9.43 4.92
N VAL A 71 -19.35 9.47 3.66
CA VAL A 71 -18.53 9.85 2.51
C VAL A 71 -17.96 11.25 2.71
N ALA A 72 -18.75 12.20 3.18
CA ALA A 72 -18.28 13.56 3.49
C ALA A 72 -17.16 13.58 4.57
N LYS A 73 -17.09 12.55 5.42
CA LYS A 73 -16.13 12.42 6.54
C LYS A 73 -14.98 11.44 6.23
N ASN A 74 -14.96 10.78 5.08
CA ASN A 74 -14.02 9.67 4.82
C ASN A 74 -12.63 10.11 4.35
N LYS A 75 -12.37 11.41 4.21
CA LYS A 75 -11.13 11.97 3.63
C LYS A 75 -9.87 11.40 4.27
N GLY A 76 -9.86 11.21 5.59
CA GLY A 76 -8.73 10.59 6.29
C GLY A 76 -8.47 9.15 5.83
N TYR A 77 -9.51 8.33 5.68
CA TYR A 77 -9.38 6.96 5.20
C TYR A 77 -8.81 6.89 3.79
N MET A 78 -9.32 7.74 2.91
CA MET A 78 -8.82 7.88 1.56
C MET A 78 -7.37 8.35 1.55
N GLY A 79 -7.01 9.28 2.44
CA GLY A 79 -5.65 9.78 2.63
C GLY A 79 -4.64 8.68 2.94
N ALA A 80 -4.93 7.75 3.87
CA ALA A 80 -4.00 6.67 4.18
C ALA A 80 -3.77 5.71 3.01
N LEU A 81 -4.81 5.37 2.25
CA LEU A 81 -4.64 4.52 1.08
C LEU A 81 -3.87 5.25 -0.03
N ASN A 82 -4.24 6.50 -0.28
CA ASN A 82 -3.61 7.35 -1.29
C ASN A 82 -2.15 7.67 -0.97
N TYR A 83 -1.76 7.69 0.31
CA TYR A 83 -0.37 7.86 0.70
C TYR A 83 0.54 6.78 0.09
N MET A 84 0.05 5.56 -0.08
CA MET A 84 0.85 4.47 -0.66
C MET A 84 1.00 4.60 -2.18
N VAL A 85 0.11 5.32 -2.86
CA VAL A 85 0.15 5.51 -4.32
C VAL A 85 1.40 6.31 -4.71
N GLY A 86 2.09 5.83 -5.75
CA GLY A 86 3.37 6.37 -6.21
C GLY A 86 4.57 5.93 -5.39
N LYS A 87 4.39 5.13 -4.32
CA LYS A 87 5.49 4.63 -3.48
C LYS A 87 5.75 3.16 -3.74
N LYS A 88 7.01 2.75 -3.55
CA LYS A 88 7.37 1.33 -3.44
C LYS A 88 6.73 0.76 -2.19
N VAL A 89 5.99 -0.34 -2.35
CA VAL A 89 5.37 -1.04 -1.22
C VAL A 89 6.45 -1.83 -0.49
N ASN A 90 6.93 -1.28 0.62
CA ASN A 90 7.93 -1.88 1.49
C ASN A 90 7.50 -1.71 2.95
N GLN A 91 8.27 -2.32 3.87
CA GLN A 91 7.92 -2.29 5.30
C GLN A 91 7.82 -0.86 5.85
N ALA A 92 8.68 0.07 5.42
CA ALA A 92 8.63 1.45 5.87
C ALA A 92 7.32 2.16 5.48
N VAL A 93 6.81 1.93 4.26
CA VAL A 93 5.53 2.47 3.81
C VAL A 93 4.36 1.84 4.59
N LEU A 94 4.44 0.54 4.87
CA LEU A 94 3.43 -0.16 5.66
C LEU A 94 3.40 0.30 7.13
N ASP A 95 4.56 0.60 7.72
CA ASP A 95 4.66 1.05 9.10
C ASP A 95 4.13 2.47 9.29
N LYS A 96 4.20 3.32 8.26
CA LYS A 96 3.57 4.65 8.29
C LYS A 96 2.05 4.60 8.40
N LEU A 97 1.43 3.46 8.07
CA LEU A 97 0.01 3.26 8.30
C LEU A 97 -0.36 3.17 9.78
N TYR A 98 0.58 2.98 10.72
CA TYR A 98 0.27 3.06 12.16
C TYR A 98 0.04 4.50 12.66
N THR A 99 0.58 5.48 11.94
CA THR A 99 0.45 6.92 12.23
C THR A 99 0.12 7.69 10.95
N PRO A 100 -1.04 7.44 10.34
CA PRO A 100 -1.38 8.09 9.08
C PRO A 100 -1.68 9.57 9.33
N GLU A 101 -0.90 10.45 8.70
CA GLU A 101 -1.11 11.90 8.75
C GLU A 101 -2.51 12.24 8.21
N GLY A 102 -3.24 13.11 8.92
CA GLY A 102 -4.56 13.58 8.46
C GLY A 102 -5.75 12.64 8.69
N ILE A 103 -5.60 11.57 9.50
CA ILE A 103 -6.74 10.79 10.01
C ILE A 103 -7.08 11.25 11.43
N GLU A 104 -8.36 11.53 11.71
CA GLU A 104 -8.82 11.83 13.07
C GLU A 104 -8.28 10.83 14.09
N THR A 105 -7.58 11.37 15.09
CA THR A 105 -6.74 10.68 16.08
C THR A 105 -7.49 9.70 16.97
N ALA A 106 -8.81 9.82 17.10
CA ALA A 106 -9.62 8.95 17.98
C ALA A 106 -9.81 7.51 17.47
N GLY A 107 -9.39 7.17 16.25
CA GLY A 107 -9.40 5.78 15.74
C GLY A 107 -8.38 5.48 14.64
N ALA A 108 -7.48 6.42 14.34
CA ALA A 108 -6.50 6.33 13.26
C ALA A 108 -5.58 5.11 13.38
N THR A 109 -5.10 4.80 14.59
CA THR A 109 -4.14 3.69 14.83
C THR A 109 -4.76 2.31 14.56
N VAL A 110 -6.00 2.09 15.01
CA VAL A 110 -6.71 0.83 14.78
C VAL A 110 -6.99 0.64 13.28
N ARG A 111 -7.38 1.71 12.59
CA ARG A 111 -7.83 1.63 11.19
C ARG A 111 -6.67 1.59 10.20
N GLY A 112 -5.60 2.31 10.51
CA GLY A 112 -4.32 2.17 9.85
C GLY A 112 -3.74 0.76 9.97
N GLY A 113 -3.87 0.14 11.16
CA GLY A 113 -3.53 -1.27 11.37
C GLY A 113 -4.36 -2.24 10.51
N LYS A 114 -5.69 -2.02 10.40
CA LYS A 114 -6.57 -2.82 9.53
C LYS A 114 -6.22 -2.68 8.05
N LEU A 115 -5.94 -1.46 7.59
CA LEU A 115 -5.50 -1.21 6.22
C LEU A 115 -4.17 -1.92 5.94
N ARG A 116 -3.20 -1.77 6.84
CA ARG A 116 -1.90 -2.44 6.76
C ARG A 116 -2.07 -3.95 6.65
N HIS A 117 -2.92 -4.54 7.49
CA HIS A 117 -3.23 -5.97 7.42
C HIS A 117 -3.80 -6.36 6.05
N ALA A 118 -4.80 -5.62 5.55
CA ALA A 118 -5.41 -5.90 4.26
C ALA A 118 -4.39 -5.83 3.11
N VAL A 119 -3.51 -4.84 3.11
CA VAL A 119 -2.43 -4.72 2.12
C VAL A 119 -1.44 -5.88 2.26
N GLN A 120 -1.00 -6.19 3.47
CA GLN A 120 -0.03 -7.28 3.71
C GLN A 120 -0.61 -8.64 3.30
N LEU A 121 -1.88 -8.90 3.60
CA LEU A 121 -2.59 -10.10 3.14
C LEU A 121 -2.63 -10.18 1.62
N ALA A 122 -2.91 -9.07 0.93
CA ALA A 122 -2.90 -9.02 -0.53
C ALA A 122 -1.52 -9.38 -1.09
N LEU A 123 -0.46 -8.78 -0.55
CA LEU A 123 0.93 -9.05 -0.96
C LEU A 123 1.31 -10.52 -0.75
N MET A 124 0.92 -11.11 0.38
CA MET A 124 1.15 -12.52 0.69
C MET A 124 0.40 -13.45 -0.27
N ALA A 125 -0.84 -13.11 -0.65
CA ALA A 125 -1.65 -13.89 -1.58
C ALA A 125 -1.14 -13.80 -3.03
N GLY A 126 -0.47 -12.70 -3.39
CA GLY A 126 -0.06 -12.41 -4.75
C GLY A 126 -1.17 -11.74 -5.58
N PRO A 127 -0.86 -11.39 -6.84
CA PRO A 127 -1.80 -10.70 -7.69
C PRO A 127 -2.96 -11.61 -8.12
N ILE A 128 -4.19 -11.10 -8.04
CA ILE A 128 -5.38 -11.73 -8.61
C ILE A 128 -5.40 -11.67 -10.14
N LYS A 129 -4.61 -10.77 -10.73
CA LYS A 129 -4.43 -10.62 -12.17
C LYS A 129 -3.06 -10.02 -12.46
N LEU A 130 -2.28 -10.64 -13.34
CA LEU A 130 -1.00 -10.09 -13.79
C LEU A 130 -1.24 -8.91 -14.76
N THR A 131 -0.38 -7.91 -14.68
CA THR A 131 -0.31 -6.82 -15.65
C THR A 131 0.96 -6.97 -16.47
N LYS A 132 0.89 -6.59 -17.76
CA LYS A 132 2.04 -6.59 -18.65
C LYS A 132 2.91 -5.35 -18.44
#